data_AF-A0A6P0SGL9-F1
#
_entry.id   AF-A0A6P0SGL9-F1
#
_cell.length_a   1.000
_cell.length_b   1.000
_cell.length_c   1.000
_cell.angle_alpha   90.00
_cell.angle_beta   90.00
_cell.angle_gamma   90.00
#
_symmetry.space_group_name_H-M   'P 1'
#
loop_
_entity.id
_entity.type
_entity.pdbx_description
1 polymer ?
#
loop_
_entity_poly.entity_id
_entity_poly.type
_entity_poly.pdbx_seq_one_letter_code
_entity_poly.pdbx_strand_id
1 'polypeptide(L)' 'MTLKARKKFAQHWLRSEEALNQIVTAANLQKSDRILEIGPGTGIL' A
#
# COMPACT_ATOMS: atom_id res chain seq x y z
N MET A 1 -7.40 20.21 -3.01
CA MET A 1 -5.98 20.04 -3.39
C MET A 1 -5.79 18.63 -3.93
N THR A 2 -5.31 18.46 -5.16
CA THR A 2 -5.01 17.13 -5.69
C THR A 2 -3.65 16.69 -5.19
N LEU A 3 -3.58 15.59 -4.43
CA LEU A 3 -2.31 14.97 -4.10
C LEU A 3 -1.59 14.62 -5.41
N LYS A 4 -0.27 14.89 -5.47
CA LYS A 4 0.60 14.46 -6.57
C LYS A 4 1.82 13.73 -6.03
N ALA A 5 2.20 12.62 -6.67
CA ALA A 5 3.41 11.89 -6.35
C ALA A 5 4.65 12.79 -6.52
N ARG A 6 5.52 12.80 -5.50
CA ARG A 6 6.79 13.53 -5.51
C ARG A 6 7.91 12.59 -5.88
N LYS A 7 8.50 12.78 -7.07
CA LYS A 7 9.59 11.93 -7.59
C LYS A 7 10.79 11.84 -6.65
N LYS A 8 11.13 12.92 -5.92
CA LYS A 8 12.23 12.93 -4.94
C LYS A 8 12.04 11.96 -3.77
N PHE A 9 10.81 11.51 -3.54
CA PHE A 9 10.46 10.51 -2.53
C PHE A 9 10.12 9.16 -3.16
N ALA A 10 10.41 8.97 -4.46
CA ALA A 10 10.11 7.75 -5.21
C ALA A 10 8.66 7.27 -5.05
N GLN A 11 7.70 8.20 -4.92
CA GLN A 11 6.30 7.83 -4.76
C GLN A 11 5.72 7.27 -6.05
N HIS A 12 5.38 5.99 -6.04
CA HIS A 12 4.60 5.32 -7.07
C HIS A 12 3.32 4.82 -6.43
N TRP A 13 2.17 5.26 -6.91
CA TRP A 13 0.90 4.89 -6.31
C TRP A 13 0.30 3.68 -7.01
N LEU A 14 0.04 2.64 -6.22
CA LEU A 14 -0.67 1.48 -6.68
C LEU A 14 -2.11 1.86 -7.04
N ARG A 15 -2.59 1.38 -8.19
CA ARG A 15 -3.96 1.64 -8.68
C ARG A 15 -4.73 0.37 -9.04
N SER A 16 -4.06 -0.79 -9.03
CA SER A 16 -4.66 -2.07 -9.38
C SER A 16 -5.23 -2.73 -8.13
N GLU A 17 -6.55 -2.90 -8.09
CA GLU A 17 -7.23 -3.66 -7.04
C GLU A 17 -6.86 -5.14 -7.06
N GLU A 18 -6.59 -5.71 -8.23
CA GLU A 18 -6.11 -7.08 -8.36
C GLU A 18 -4.77 -7.27 -7.65
N ALA A 19 -3.82 -6.36 -7.89
CA ALA A 19 -2.53 -6.40 -7.23
C ALA A 19 -2.66 -6.20 -5.70
N LEU A 20 -3.56 -5.32 -5.25
CA LEU A 20 -3.85 -5.14 -3.82
C LEU A 20 -4.34 -6.44 -3.18
N ASN A 21 -5.32 -7.09 -3.80
CA ASN A 21 -5.86 -8.36 -3.30
C ASN A 21 -4.80 -9.48 -3.28
N GLN A 22 -3.93 -9.54 -4.29
CA GLN A 22 -2.81 -10.47 -4.30
C GLN A 22 -1.83 -10.22 -3.16
N ILE A 23 -1.50 -8.95 -2.86
CA ILE A 23 -0.62 -8.59 -1.74
C ILE A 23 -1.23 -9.03 -0.40
N VAL A 24 -2.49 -8.67 -0.15
CA VAL A 24 -3.18 -9.02 1.11
C VAL A 24 -3.30 -10.53 1.27
N THR A 25 -3.63 -11.24 0.19
CA THR A 25 -3.73 -12.71 0.20
C THR A 25 -2.37 -13.36 0.46
N ALA A 26 -1.31 -12.89 -0.19
CA ALA A 26 0.04 -13.41 -0.01
C ALA A 26 0.60 -13.15 1.39
N ALA A 27 0.18 -12.05 2.05
CA ALA A 27 0.57 -11.74 3.42
C ALA A 27 0.01 -12.74 4.45
N ASN A 28 -1.06 -13.49 4.12
CA ASN A 28 -1.65 -14.56 4.94
C ASN A 28 -1.86 -14.18 6.43
N LEU A 29 -2.34 -12.96 6.64
CA LEU A 29 -2.43 -12.33 7.95
C LEU A 29 -3.43 -13.01 8.88
N GLN A 30 -3.08 -13.07 10.16
CA GLN A 30 -3.92 -13.56 11.25
C GLN A 30 -4.35 -12.41 12.15
N LYS A 31 -5.46 -12.58 12.89
CA LYS A 31 -5.98 -11.52 13.79
C LYS A 31 -5.02 -11.09 14.90
N SER A 32 -4.07 -11.96 15.25
CA SER A 32 -3.04 -11.68 16.27
C SER A 32 -1.87 -10.89 15.73
N ASP A 33 -1.76 -10.76 14.40
CA ASP A 33 -0.61 -10.13 13.77
C ASP A 33 -0.63 -8.62 13.99
N ARG A 34 0.56 -8.06 14.22
CA ARG A 34 0.76 -6.62 14.29
C ARG A 34 1.50 -6.20 13.03
N ILE A 35 0.92 -5.27 12.29
CA ILE A 35 1.42 -4.87 10.98
C ILE A 35 2.05 -3.49 11.09
N LEU A 36 3.23 -3.33 10.49
CA LEU A 36 3.86 -2.05 10.25
C LEU A 36 3.90 -1.82 8.74
N GLU A 37 3.21 -0.79 8.27
CA GLU A 37 3.27 -0.36 6.88
C GLU A 37 4.36 0.70 6.70
N ILE A 38 5.25 0.49 5.73
CA ILE A 38 6.32 1.44 5.40
C ILE A 38 5.94 2.18 4.12
N GLY A 39 5.84 3.50 4.21
CA GLY A 39 5.50 4.34 3.08
C GLY A 39 4.04 4.21 2.63
N PRO A 40 3.05 4.41 3.52
CA PRO A 40 1.63 4.16 3.23
C PRO A 40 1.07 5.02 2.08
N GLY A 41 1.75 6.12 1.76
CA GLY A 41 1.39 6.97 0.62
C GLY A 41 -0.03 7.51 0.76
N THR A 42 -0.95 6.98 -0.05
CA THR A 42 -2.38 7.35 -0.02
C THR A 42 -3.23 6.48 0.90
N GLY A 43 -2.65 5.46 1.56
CA GLY A 43 -3.34 4.50 2.43
C GLY A 43 -4.27 3.57 1.66
N ILE A 44 -3.85 3.11 0.49
CA ILE A 44 -4.67 2.25 -0.39
C ILE A 44 -4.51 0.76 -0.06
N LEU A 45 -3.42 0.38 0.63
CA LEU A 45 -3.19 -0.97 1.13
C LEU A 45 -3.77 -1.12 2.54
#